data_AF-A0A699SAM2-F1
#
_entry.id   AF-A0A699SAM2-F1
#
_cell.length_a   1.000
_cell.length_b   1.000
_cell.length_c   1.000
_cell.angle_alpha   90.00
_cell.angle_beta   90.00
_cell.angle_gamma   90.00
#
_symmetry.space_group_name_H-M   'P 1'
#
loop_
_entity.id
_entity.type
_entity.pdbx_description
1 polymer ?
#
loop_
_entity_poly.entity_id
_entity_poly.type
_entity_poly.pdbx_seq_one_letter_code
_entity_poly.pdbx_strand_id
1 'polypeptide(L)'
;MEFDGLNAIKPPCLTEGKKDKVFWRTSSGRLTDFSVNTVWNDLRECSDSVPWAKLVWFSQCIPRHAFMVWLAVHERLRTQDLIGKWESMVT
;
A
#
# COMPACT_ATOMS: atom_id res chain seq x y z
N MET A 1 34.63 10.74 -10.81
CA MET A 1 33.30 10.49 -11.37
C MET A 1 32.48 11.73 -10.99
N GLU A 2 32.51 12.71 -11.88
CA GLU A 2 31.98 14.06 -11.64
C GLU A 2 30.48 14.02 -11.91
N PHE A 3 29.66 14.46 -10.95
CA PHE A 3 28.20 14.50 -11.12
C PHE A 3 27.84 15.74 -11.94
N ASP A 4 28.15 15.73 -13.23
CA ASP A 4 27.92 16.84 -14.19
C ASP A 4 26.47 17.35 -14.19
N GLY A 5 25.52 16.49 -13.82
CA GLY A 5 24.10 16.85 -13.72
C GLY A 5 23.78 17.86 -12.60
N LEU A 6 24.62 18.01 -11.57
CA LEU A 6 24.35 18.92 -10.45
C LEU A 6 24.69 20.39 -10.78
N ASN A 7 25.69 20.62 -11.63
CA ASN A 7 26.09 21.99 -12.03
C ASN A 7 25.10 22.64 -13.01
N ALA A 8 24.25 21.85 -13.67
CA ALA A 8 23.21 22.33 -14.58
C ALA A 8 21.93 22.79 -13.85
N ILE A 9 21.81 22.52 -12.55
CA ILE A 9 20.63 22.88 -11.78
C ILE A 9 20.76 24.34 -11.37
N LYS A 10 19.98 25.19 -12.05
CA LYS A 10 19.88 26.61 -11.73
C LYS A 10 19.55 26.75 -10.23
N PRO A 11 20.31 27.56 -9.46
CA PRO A 11 20.04 27.71 -8.04
C PRO A 11 18.60 28.22 -7.83
N PRO A 12 17.86 27.67 -6.85
CA PRO A 12 16.49 28.09 -6.60
C PRO A 12 16.46 29.57 -6.22
N CYS A 13 15.61 30.34 -6.88
CA CYS A 13 15.41 31.76 -6.59
C CYS A 13 14.59 31.90 -5.29
N LEU A 14 15.28 32.07 -4.17
CA LEU A 14 14.66 32.35 -2.87
C LEU A 14 13.99 33.73 -2.94
N THR A 15 12.66 33.75 -2.95
CA THR A 15 11.88 35.00 -2.97
C THR A 15 11.49 35.34 -1.54
N GLU A 16 11.96 36.46 -1.02
CA GLU A 16 11.71 36.88 0.37
C GLU A 16 10.20 37.03 0.61
N GLY A 17 9.67 36.32 1.62
CA GLY A 17 8.24 36.29 1.96
C GLY A 17 7.40 35.24 1.23
N LYS A 18 7.95 34.48 0.28
CA LYS A 18 7.24 33.39 -0.40
C LYS A 18 7.40 32.08 0.37
N LYS A 19 6.30 31.49 0.84
CA LYS A 19 6.32 30.19 1.52
C LYS A 19 6.61 29.06 0.53
N ASP A 20 7.46 28.12 0.95
CA ASP A 20 7.68 26.88 0.21
C ASP A 20 6.39 26.08 0.07
N LYS A 21 6.22 25.46 -1.11
CA LYS A 21 5.09 24.57 -1.40
C LYS A 21 5.60 23.17 -1.64
N VAL A 22 4.99 22.20 -0.96
CA VAL A 22 5.29 20.79 -1.16
C VAL A 22 4.45 20.28 -2.32
N PHE A 23 5.12 19.72 -3.32
CA PHE A 23 4.48 19.05 -4.45
C PHE A 23 4.85 17.56 -4.46
N TRP A 24 3.95 16.73 -4.96
CA TRP A 24 4.19 15.33 -5.24
C TRP A 24 4.40 15.13 -6.74
N ARG A 25 5.36 14.29 -7.12
CA ARG A 25 5.50 13.82 -8.49
C ARG A 25 4.90 12.41 -8.54
N THR A 26 3.81 12.26 -9.27
CA THR A 26 3.17 10.95 -9.45
C THR A 26 4.07 10.02 -10.27
N SER A 27 3.81 8.72 -10.18
CA SER A 27 4.35 7.65 -11.02
C SER A 27 4.22 7.94 -12.51
N SER A 28 3.16 8.64 -12.92
CA SER A 28 2.94 9.13 -14.30
C SER A 28 3.76 10.38 -14.67
N GLY A 29 4.60 10.88 -13.78
CA GLY A 29 5.46 12.05 -13.99
C GLY A 29 4.77 13.40 -13.81
N ARG A 30 3.49 13.44 -13.42
CA ARG A 30 2.73 14.68 -13.21
C ARG A 30 3.06 15.27 -11.84
N LEU A 31 3.26 16.59 -11.79
CA LEU A 31 3.41 17.31 -10.53
C LEU A 31 2.04 17.73 -10.00
N THR A 32 1.69 17.32 -8.78
CA THR A 32 0.41 17.63 -8.12
C THR A 32 0.65 18.18 -6.72
N ASP A 33 -0.35 18.85 -6.14
CA ASP A 33 -0.28 19.22 -4.72
C ASP A 33 -0.12 17.96 -3.85
N PHE A 34 0.64 18.12 -2.77
CA PHE A 34 0.85 17.02 -1.83
C PHE A 34 -0.45 16.68 -1.10
N SER A 35 -0.82 15.41 -1.17
CA SER A 35 -1.90 14.84 -0.37
C SER A 35 -1.54 13.41 0.00
N VAL A 36 -1.74 13.03 1.26
CA VAL A 36 -1.48 11.67 1.74
C VAL A 36 -2.25 10.63 0.91
N ASN A 37 -3.47 10.97 0.49
CA ASN A 37 -4.25 10.11 -0.39
C ASN A 37 -3.57 9.92 -1.76
N THR A 38 -3.09 11.00 -2.39
CA THR A 38 -2.39 10.92 -3.68
C THR A 38 -1.11 10.09 -3.56
N VAL A 39 -0.31 10.35 -2.53
CA VAL A 39 0.93 9.61 -2.25
C VAL A 39 0.64 8.12 -2.02
N TRP A 40 -0.37 7.81 -1.21
CA TRP A 40 -0.76 6.43 -0.92
C TRP A 40 -1.21 5.68 -2.18
N ASN A 41 -2.00 6.34 -3.02
CA ASN A 41 -2.48 5.76 -4.27
C ASN A 41 -1.36 5.55 -5.30
N ASP A 42 -0.34 6.39 -5.25
CA ASP A 42 0.81 6.33 -6.15
C ASP A 42 1.87 5.31 -5.69
N LEU A 43 2.01 5.12 -4.37
CA LEU A 43 2.92 4.14 -3.78
C LEU A 43 2.35 2.73 -3.82
N ARG A 44 1.03 2.57 -3.64
CA ARG A 44 0.41 1.24 -3.65
C ARG A 44 0.40 0.70 -5.08
N GLU A 45 0.82 -0.54 -5.24
CA GLU A 45 0.44 -1.31 -6.41
C GLU A 45 -1.08 -1.52 -6.33
N CYS A 46 -1.83 -0.87 -7.22
CA CYS A 46 -3.26 -1.09 -7.35
C CYS A 46 -3.50 -2.54 -7.82
N SER A 47 -3.57 -3.48 -6.88
CA SER A 47 -4.08 -4.82 -7.16
C SER A 47 -5.58 -4.75 -7.41
N ASP A 48 -6.08 -5.61 -8.29
CA ASP A 48 -7.51 -5.72 -8.56
C ASP A 48 -8.32 -5.94 -7.28
N SER A 49 -9.57 -5.49 -7.30
CA SER A 49 -10.50 -5.74 -6.20
C SER A 49 -10.76 -7.23 -6.10
N VAL A 50 -10.11 -7.87 -5.13
CA VAL A 50 -10.28 -9.29 -4.84
C VAL A 50 -11.69 -9.59 -4.31
N PRO A 51 -12.35 -10.67 -4.77
CA PRO A 51 -13.72 -10.99 -4.37
C PRO A 51 -13.92 -11.09 -2.85
N TRP A 52 -12.90 -11.57 -2.12
CA TRP A 52 -12.95 -11.72 -0.67
C TRP A 52 -12.92 -10.39 0.08
N ALA A 53 -12.44 -9.29 -0.51
CA ALA A 53 -12.34 -8.01 0.18
C ALA A 53 -13.71 -7.49 0.64
N LYS A 54 -14.75 -7.69 -0.18
CA LYS A 54 -16.13 -7.31 0.17
C LYS A 54 -16.72 -8.19 1.28
N LEU A 55 -16.31 -9.46 1.33
CA LEU A 55 -16.74 -10.40 2.37
C LEU A 55 -16.11 -10.05 3.73
N VAL A 56 -14.83 -9.65 3.73
CA VAL A 56 -14.07 -9.34 4.93
C VAL A 56 -14.39 -7.93 5.45
N TRP A 57 -14.43 -6.93 4.57
CA TRP A 57 -14.46 -5.50 4.92
C TRP A 57 -15.80 -4.84 4.55
N PHE A 58 -16.93 -5.44 4.93
CA PHE A 58 -18.25 -4.81 4.74
C PHE A 58 -18.53 -3.75 5.82
N SER A 59 -19.41 -2.79 5.52
CA SER A 59 -19.67 -1.61 6.39
C SER A 59 -20.11 -1.97 7.82
N GLN A 60 -20.80 -3.10 8.00
CA GLN A 60 -21.26 -3.58 9.30
C GLN A 60 -20.36 -4.69 9.89
N CYS A 61 -19.15 -4.87 9.37
CA CYS A 61 -18.28 -5.94 9.84
C CYS A 61 -17.80 -5.68 11.28
N ILE A 62 -17.82 -6.73 12.09
CA ILE A 62 -17.19 -6.69 13.40
C ILE A 62 -15.71 -6.98 13.19
N PRO A 63 -14.77 -6.11 13.60
CA PRO A 63 -13.34 -6.25 13.31
C PRO A 63 -12.75 -7.62 13.69
N ARG A 64 -13.21 -8.21 14.80
CA ARG A 64 -12.81 -9.55 15.24
C ARG A 64 -13.17 -10.63 14.22
N HIS A 65 -14.39 -10.59 13.69
CA HIS A 65 -14.87 -11.57 12.72
C HIS A 65 -14.23 -11.33 11.35
N ALA A 66 -14.10 -10.07 10.93
CA ALA A 66 -13.35 -9.71 9.72
C ALA A 66 -11.93 -10.28 9.74
N PHE A 67 -11.23 -10.15 10.88
CA PHE A 67 -9.89 -10.72 11.06
C PHE A 67 -9.88 -12.25 10.94
N MET A 68 -10.84 -12.95 11.55
CA MET A 68 -10.95 -14.41 11.44
C MET A 68 -11.25 -14.86 10.00
N VAL A 69 -12.16 -14.18 9.30
CA VAL A 69 -12.49 -14.48 7.90
C VAL A 69 -11.30 -14.18 6.98
N TRP A 70 -10.57 -13.08 7.24
CA TRP A 70 -9.33 -12.77 6.52
C TRP A 70 -8.29 -13.88 6.69
N LEU A 71 -8.10 -14.38 7.92
CA LEU A 71 -7.21 -15.52 8.17
C LEU A 71 -7.70 -16.79 7.47
N ALA A 72 -9.01 -17.03 7.42
CA ALA A 72 -9.62 -18.18 6.74
C ALA A 72 -9.34 -18.15 5.24
N VAL A 73 -9.59 -16.99 4.61
CA VAL A 73 -9.36 -16.76 3.17
C VAL A 73 -7.89 -16.97 2.80
N HIS A 74 -6.97 -16.63 3.70
CA HIS A 74 -5.54 -16.83 3.50
C HIS A 74 -5.04 -18.22 3.93
N GLU A 75 -5.92 -19.14 4.35
CA GLU A 75 -5.56 -20.46 4.89
C GLU A 75 -4.56 -20.38 6.08
N ARG A 76 -4.56 -19.24 6.78
CA ARG A 76 -3.70 -18.98 7.95
C ARG A 76 -4.38 -19.30 9.26
N LEU A 77 -5.65 -19.72 9.22
CA LEU A 77 -6.26 -20.41 10.32
C LEU A 77 -5.64 -21.81 10.40
N ARG A 78 -4.92 -22.10 11.48
CA ARG A 78 -4.59 -23.47 11.87
C ARG A 78 -5.83 -24.19 12.39
N THR A 79 -6.88 -24.25 11.57
CA THR A 79 -7.98 -25.19 11.76
C THR A 79 -7.52 -26.58 11.31
N GLN A 80 -8.28 -27.59 11.70
CA GLN A 80 -7.94 -29.02 11.70
C GLN A 80 -7.38 -29.61 10.39
N ASP A 81 -7.37 -28.90 9.26
CA ASP A 81 -6.76 -29.32 8.00
C ASP A 81 -5.28 -29.70 8.11
N LEU A 82 -4.51 -29.00 8.96
CA LEU A 82 -3.11 -29.40 9.25
C LEU A 82 -3.03 -30.65 10.15
N ILE A 83 -4.01 -30.87 11.03
CA ILE A 83 -4.05 -32.05 11.91
C ILE A 83 -4.38 -33.30 11.08
N GLY A 84 -5.34 -33.22 10.16
CA GLY A 84 -5.65 -34.33 9.24
C GLY A 84 -4.48 -34.70 8.31
N LYS A 85 -3.69 -33.70 7.89
CA LYS A 85 -2.51 -33.92 7.04
C LYS A 85 -1.35 -34.61 7.78
N TRP A 86 -1.24 -34.41 9.10
CA TRP A 86 -0.27 -35.10 9.94
C TRP A 86 -0.67 -36.56 10.23
N GLU A 87 -1.96 -36.85 10.45
CA GLU A 87 -2.48 -38.21 10.64
C GLU A 87 -2.27 -39.08 9.38
N SER A 88 -2.45 -38.50 8.19
CA SER A 88 -2.19 -39.17 6.91
C SER A 88 -0.71 -39.42 6.60
N MET A 89 0.22 -38.75 7.28
CA MET A 89 1.66 -39.04 7.17
C MET A 89 2.17 -40.05 8.20
N VAL A 90 1.35 -40.38 9.20
CA VAL A 90 1.68 -41.29 10.32
C VAL A 90 1.07 -42.69 10.13
N THR A 91 0.38 -42.95 9.02
CA THR A 91 -0.05 -44.29 8.58
C THR A 91 0.70 -44.70 7.32
#